data_AF-A0A7Y7DM78-F1
#
_entry.id   AF-A0A7Y7DM78-F1
#
_cell.length_a   1.000
_cell.length_b   1.000
_cell.length_c   1.000
_cell.angle_alpha   90.00
_cell.angle_beta   90.00
_cell.angle_gamma   90.00
#
_symmetry.space_group_name_H-M   'P 1'
#
loop_
_entity.id
_entity.type
_entity.pdbx_description
1 polymer ?
#
loop_
_entity_poly.entity_id
_entity_poly.type
_entity_poly.pdbx_seq_one_letter_code
_entity_poly.pdbx_strand_id
1 'polypeptide(L)'
;MAFDIEEALRRFPLPDGQQDMTVNRRQCATALDVSEPMITRYLEQGLPVLSRGSNGQAYEFQLSEVYAWKMWRDDATRAQDAAAEQAAMQMRLLFRNDDEDDPAAQVLTAQQIAQEADADYKRNRAAELRGELARVSRVRDLIEEMLIEFRSQITTLVDFAEMEFSLEPDQVEKMQKRCDSVLVSTRHNFQRAFPVGAVSQISSGSAREADEA
;
A
#
# COMPACT_ATOMS: atom_id res chain seq x y z
N MET A 1 -7.53 -12.72 24.71
CA MET A 1 -8.66 -13.59 24.31
C MET A 1 -8.15 -15.02 24.30
N ALA A 2 -8.92 -15.99 24.78
CA ALA A 2 -8.56 -17.39 24.61
C ALA A 2 -8.58 -17.72 23.11
N PHE A 3 -7.61 -18.50 22.63
CA PHE A 3 -7.55 -18.91 21.24
C PHE A 3 -8.71 -19.86 20.94
N ASP A 4 -9.54 -19.51 19.95
CA ASP A 4 -10.63 -20.34 19.43
C ASP A 4 -10.29 -20.73 17.99
N ILE A 5 -10.14 -22.03 17.75
CA ILE A 5 -9.68 -22.58 16.49
C ILE A 5 -10.73 -22.47 15.39
N GLU A 6 -12.02 -22.62 15.71
CA GLU A 6 -13.11 -22.55 14.73
C GLU A 6 -13.25 -21.11 14.20
N GLU A 7 -13.16 -20.13 15.10
CA GLU A 7 -13.21 -18.73 14.71
C GLU A 7 -11.94 -18.29 13.96
N ALA A 8 -10.76 -18.78 14.35
CA ALA A 8 -9.52 -18.51 13.63
C ALA A 8 -9.57 -19.06 12.19
N LEU A 9 -10.10 -20.27 11.99
CA LEU A 9 -10.27 -20.88 10.66
C LEU A 9 -11.27 -20.11 9.79
N ARG A 10 -12.37 -19.59 10.38
CA ARG A 10 -13.33 -18.74 9.66
C ARG A 10 -12.70 -17.42 9.22
N ARG A 11 -11.92 -16.79 10.10
CA ARG A 11 -11.34 -15.46 9.86
C ARG A 11 -10.10 -15.49 8.97
N PHE A 12 -9.32 -16.56 9.04
CA PHE A 12 -8.06 -16.74 8.32
C PHE A 12 -8.03 -18.11 7.62
N PRO A 13 -8.85 -18.32 6.58
CA PRO A 13 -8.80 -19.56 5.80
C PRO A 13 -7.48 -19.67 5.04
N LEU A 14 -7.10 -20.90 4.70
CA LEU A 14 -5.95 -21.13 3.82
C LEU A 14 -6.12 -20.36 2.50
N PRO A 15 -5.04 -19.77 1.94
CA PRO A 15 -5.07 -19.11 0.65
C PRO A 15 -5.55 -20.04 -0.47
N ASP A 16 -6.26 -19.47 -1.45
CA ASP A 16 -6.80 -20.21 -2.60
C ASP A 16 -5.72 -21.03 -3.31
N GLY A 17 -6.01 -22.33 -3.52
CA GLY A 17 -5.12 -23.27 -4.20
C GLY A 17 -4.18 -24.07 -3.29
N GLN A 18 -4.17 -23.83 -1.98
CA GLN A 18 -3.49 -24.72 -1.03
C GLN A 18 -4.39 -25.86 -0.57
N GLN A 19 -3.87 -27.09 -0.63
CA GLN A 19 -4.54 -28.25 -0.06
C GLN A 19 -4.21 -28.35 1.43
N ASP A 20 -5.24 -28.52 2.24
CA ASP A 20 -5.06 -28.77 3.66
C ASP A 20 -4.53 -30.20 3.88
N MET A 21 -3.42 -30.32 4.59
CA MET A 21 -2.73 -31.59 4.79
C MET A 21 -2.01 -31.62 6.13
N THR A 22 -1.76 -32.83 6.62
CA THR A 22 -0.98 -33.05 7.83
C THR A 22 0.51 -32.91 7.51
N VAL A 23 1.20 -32.06 8.26
CA VAL A 23 2.62 -31.73 8.09
C VAL A 23 3.41 -32.05 9.35
N ASN A 24 4.68 -32.42 9.17
CA ASN A 24 5.61 -32.58 10.29
C ASN A 24 6.23 -31.24 10.71
N ARG A 25 6.96 -31.21 11.83
CA ARG A 25 7.56 -29.97 12.38
C ARG A 25 8.43 -29.20 11.37
N ARG A 26 9.24 -29.89 10.57
CA ARG A 26 10.12 -29.27 9.58
C ARG A 26 9.31 -28.63 8.45
N GLN A 27 8.32 -29.35 7.94
CA GLN A 27 7.41 -28.86 6.90
C GLN A 27 6.56 -27.69 7.41
N CYS A 28 6.10 -27.73 8.67
CA CYS A 28 5.41 -26.64 9.34
C CYS A 28 6.28 -25.38 9.41
N ALA A 29 7.55 -25.53 9.80
CA ALA A 29 8.52 -24.43 9.81
C ALA A 29 8.70 -23.79 8.42
N THR A 30 8.83 -24.62 7.39
CA THR A 30 8.88 -24.16 5.99
C THR A 30 7.60 -23.46 5.54
N ALA A 31 6.43 -24.01 5.86
CA ALA A 31 5.15 -23.45 5.46
C ALA A 31 4.89 -22.07 6.09
N LEU A 32 5.39 -21.85 7.31
CA LEU A 32 5.25 -20.58 8.03
C LEU A 32 6.42 -19.61 7.82
N ASP A 33 7.44 -19.99 7.04
CA ASP A 33 8.68 -19.23 6.86
C ASP A 33 9.35 -18.85 8.20
N VAL A 34 9.49 -19.85 9.09
CA VAL A 34 10.17 -19.71 10.39
C VAL A 34 11.15 -20.84 10.62
N SER A 35 12.03 -20.70 11.60
CA SER A 35 12.96 -21.77 11.98
C SER A 35 12.28 -22.86 12.82
N GLU A 36 12.76 -24.11 12.76
CA GLU A 36 12.21 -25.20 13.60
C GLU A 36 12.18 -24.88 15.11
N PRO A 37 13.19 -24.23 15.72
CA PRO A 37 13.12 -23.82 17.11
C PRO A 37 11.97 -22.84 17.40
N MET A 38 11.58 -22.02 16.44
CA MET A 38 10.43 -21.12 16.59
C MET A 38 9.11 -21.88 16.69
N ILE A 39 8.95 -22.99 15.97
CA ILE A 39 7.78 -23.86 16.10
C ILE A 39 7.68 -24.45 17.52
N THR A 40 8.82 -24.81 18.14
CA THR A 40 8.83 -25.24 19.54
C THR A 40 8.33 -24.13 20.48
N ARG A 41 8.74 -22.88 20.26
CA ARG A 41 8.21 -21.74 21.03
C ARG A 41 6.73 -21.51 20.78
N TYR A 42 6.25 -21.75 19.57
CA TYR A 42 4.82 -21.62 19.24
C TYR A 42 3.98 -22.69 19.92
N LEU A 43 4.50 -23.91 20.08
CA LEU A 43 3.85 -24.96 20.87
C LEU A 43 3.63 -24.54 22.33
N GLU A 44 4.58 -23.84 22.94
CA GLU A 44 4.44 -23.28 24.30
C GLU A 44 3.39 -22.16 24.36
N GLN A 45 3.20 -21.43 23.25
CA GLN A 45 2.21 -20.36 23.09
C GLN A 45 0.81 -20.89 22.71
N GLY A 46 0.64 -22.20 22.59
CA GLY A 46 -0.65 -22.83 22.30
C GLY A 46 -0.92 -23.08 20.81
N LEU A 47 0.12 -23.28 19.99
CA LEU A 47 -0.03 -23.75 18.61
C LEU A 47 -0.84 -25.07 18.57
N PRO A 48 -1.89 -25.18 17.73
CA PRO A 48 -2.65 -26.40 17.53
C PRO A 48 -1.75 -27.55 17.08
N VAL A 49 -1.91 -28.71 17.70
CA VAL A 49 -1.16 -29.92 17.38
C VAL A 49 -2.14 -31.08 17.33
N LEU A 50 -2.14 -31.82 16.23
CA LEU A 50 -2.99 -33.01 16.05
C LEU A 50 -2.46 -34.16 16.91
N SER A 51 -1.15 -34.42 16.83
CA SER A 51 -0.49 -35.47 17.59
C SER A 51 0.83 -34.96 18.18
N ARG A 52 0.91 -34.98 19.51
CA ARG A 52 2.15 -34.67 20.23
C ARG A 52 3.08 -35.87 20.12
N GLY A 53 4.16 -35.72 19.36
CA GLY A 53 5.17 -36.76 19.21
C GLY A 53 5.72 -37.22 20.57
N SER A 54 5.71 -38.54 20.81
CA SER A 54 6.39 -39.21 21.94
C SER A 54 7.70 -39.85 21.44
N ASN A 55 8.48 -40.52 22.31
CA ASN A 55 9.70 -41.23 21.93
C ASN A 55 9.45 -42.17 20.72
N GLY A 56 9.89 -41.74 19.53
CA GLY A 56 9.73 -42.48 18.27
C GLY A 56 8.59 -42.02 17.34
N GLN A 57 7.76 -41.06 17.73
CA GLN A 57 6.71 -40.48 16.87
C GLN A 57 6.97 -39.00 16.58
N ALA A 58 6.82 -38.61 15.31
CA ALA A 58 6.96 -37.23 14.88
C ALA A 58 5.72 -36.41 15.28
N TYR A 59 5.91 -35.10 15.49
CA TYR A 59 4.79 -34.18 15.66
C TYR A 59 3.99 -34.06 14.36
N GLU A 60 2.67 -34.10 14.49
CA GLU A 60 1.73 -33.91 13.38
C GLU A 60 0.90 -32.65 13.59
N PHE A 61 0.81 -31.84 12.54
CA PHE A 61 0.11 -30.57 12.53
C PHE A 61 -0.82 -30.49 11.33
N GLN A 62 -2.00 -29.88 11.51
CA GLN A 62 -2.87 -29.56 10.38
C GLN A 62 -2.47 -28.20 9.79
N LEU A 63 -2.25 -28.14 8.48
CA LEU A 63 -1.77 -26.91 7.83
C LEU A 63 -2.75 -25.75 8.00
N SER A 64 -4.05 -25.98 7.87
CA SER A 64 -5.09 -24.97 8.05
C SER A 64 -5.10 -24.36 9.45
N GLU A 65 -5.05 -25.22 10.47
CA GLU A 65 -5.07 -24.80 11.87
C GLU A 65 -3.83 -23.99 12.26
N VAL A 66 -2.66 -24.43 11.79
CA VAL A 66 -1.38 -23.75 12.03
C VAL A 66 -1.36 -22.37 11.36
N TYR A 67 -1.85 -22.28 10.13
CA TYR A 67 -1.95 -21.01 9.41
C TYR A 67 -2.88 -20.03 10.11
N ALA A 68 -4.10 -20.50 10.46
CA ALA A 68 -5.09 -19.69 11.14
C ALA A 68 -4.60 -19.20 12.51
N TRP A 69 -3.92 -20.04 13.28
CA TRP A 69 -3.32 -19.65 14.56
C TRP A 69 -2.25 -18.57 14.39
N LYS A 70 -1.35 -18.72 13.40
CA LYS A 70 -0.30 -17.72 13.15
C LYS A 70 -0.91 -16.37 12.81
N MET A 71 -1.90 -16.35 11.90
CA MET A 71 -2.56 -15.11 11.49
C MET A 71 -3.32 -14.45 12.64
N TRP A 72 -4.04 -15.23 13.44
CA TRP A 72 -4.73 -14.73 14.63
C TRP A 72 -3.76 -14.10 15.63
N ARG A 73 -2.64 -14.77 15.90
CA ARG A 73 -1.61 -14.26 16.81
C ARG A 73 -0.97 -12.99 16.25
N ASP A 74 -0.57 -12.99 14.98
CA ASP A 74 0.09 -11.84 14.37
C ASP A 74 -0.84 -10.63 14.29
N ASP A 75 -2.16 -10.83 14.11
CA ASP A 75 -3.19 -9.77 14.20
C ASP A 75 -3.29 -9.22 15.64
N ALA A 76 -3.28 -10.10 16.65
CA ALA A 76 -3.30 -9.69 18.06
C ALA A 76 -2.04 -8.93 18.47
N THR A 77 -0.86 -9.37 18.01
CA THR A 77 0.43 -8.71 18.27
C THR A 77 0.48 -7.35 17.56
N ARG A 78 0.06 -7.27 16.29
CA ARG A 78 0.02 -6.00 15.54
C ARG A 78 -0.85 -4.93 16.22
N ALA A 79 -1.97 -5.34 16.81
CA ALA A 79 -2.84 -4.44 17.55
C ALA A 79 -2.20 -3.92 18.86
N GLN A 80 -1.40 -4.74 19.55
CA GLN A 80 -0.67 -4.33 20.75
C GLN A 80 0.54 -3.45 20.41
N ASP A 81 1.28 -3.80 19.38
CA ASP A 81 2.48 -3.08 18.95
C ASP A 81 2.13 -1.68 18.46
N ALA A 82 1.01 -1.48 17.76
CA ALA A 82 0.58 -0.16 17.31
C ALA A 82 0.35 0.83 18.47
N ALA A 83 -0.18 0.36 19.60
CA ALA A 83 -0.39 1.20 20.79
C ALA A 83 0.94 1.46 21.53
N ALA A 84 1.79 0.44 21.64
CA ALA A 84 3.12 0.59 22.24
C ALA A 84 4.02 1.52 21.42
N GLU A 85 3.92 1.48 20.09
CA GLU A 85 4.68 2.33 19.18
C GLU A 85 4.20 3.78 19.21
N GLN A 86 2.88 4.02 19.31
CA GLN A 86 2.35 5.35 19.56
C GLN A 86 2.78 5.92 20.91
N ALA A 87 2.78 5.11 21.97
CA ALA A 87 3.26 5.53 23.30
C ALA A 87 4.78 5.79 23.28
N ALA A 88 5.56 4.96 22.60
CA ALA A 88 7.00 5.18 22.42
C ALA A 88 7.27 6.45 21.61
N MET A 89 6.48 6.74 20.57
CA MET A 89 6.59 7.95 19.77
C MET A 89 6.24 9.21 20.57
N GLN A 90 5.17 9.16 21.37
CA GLN A 90 4.79 10.25 22.28
C GLN A 90 5.85 10.48 23.36
N MET A 91 6.39 9.41 23.94
CA MET A 91 7.45 9.49 24.95
C MET A 91 8.75 10.04 24.37
N ARG A 92 9.12 9.68 23.13
CA ARG A 92 10.25 10.28 22.40
C ARG A 92 10.06 11.77 22.13
N LEU A 93 8.83 12.24 21.93
CA LEU A 93 8.54 13.67 21.76
C LEU A 93 8.65 14.44 23.09
N LEU A 94 8.23 13.83 24.21
CA LEU A 94 8.33 14.42 25.55
C LEU A 94 9.78 14.56 26.01
N PHE A 95 10.60 13.52 25.87
CA PHE A 95 12.04 13.58 26.17
C PHE A 95 12.83 14.51 25.23
N ARG A 96 12.22 14.95 24.12
CA ARG A 96 12.84 15.89 23.17
C ARG A 96 12.62 17.36 23.55
N ASN A 97 11.58 17.68 24.35
CA ASN A 97 11.26 19.04 24.75
C ASN A 97 11.89 19.46 26.10
N ASP A 98 12.38 18.52 26.92
CA ASP A 98 12.97 18.83 28.23
C ASP A 98 14.49 19.09 28.19
N ASP A 99 15.17 18.78 27.09
CA ASP A 99 16.63 18.96 26.94
C ASP A 99 16.94 19.99 25.83
N GLU A 100 16.67 21.28 26.09
CA GLU A 100 17.02 22.39 25.20
C GLU A 100 18.54 22.70 25.11
N ASP A 101 19.41 21.94 25.79
CA ASP A 101 20.87 22.19 25.84
C ASP A 101 21.77 20.94 25.66
N ASP A 102 21.33 19.88 24.96
CA ASP A 102 22.21 18.75 24.60
C ASP A 102 22.34 18.54 23.06
N PRO A 103 23.50 18.82 22.44
CA PRO A 103 23.76 18.54 21.03
C PRO A 103 23.89 17.05 20.68
N ALA A 104 23.63 16.13 21.62
CA ALA A 104 23.55 14.69 21.39
C ALA A 104 22.11 14.13 21.37
N ALA A 105 21.08 14.98 21.26
CA ALA A 105 19.72 14.55 21.00
C ALA A 105 19.71 13.66 19.74
N GLN A 106 19.17 12.45 19.86
CA GLN A 106 19.12 11.39 18.83
C GLN A 106 18.28 11.82 17.60
N VAL A 107 18.82 12.75 16.83
CA VAL A 107 18.74 12.71 15.38
C VAL A 107 19.20 11.31 15.01
N LEU A 108 18.39 10.56 14.25
CA LEU A 108 18.87 9.37 13.55
C LEU A 108 20.30 9.70 13.09
N THR A 109 21.30 8.93 13.54
CA THR A 109 22.68 9.23 13.15
C THR A 109 22.71 9.37 11.63
N ALA A 110 23.54 10.24 11.05
CA ALA A 110 23.56 10.44 9.60
C ALA A 110 23.65 9.10 8.82
N GLN A 111 24.23 8.07 9.44
CA GLN A 111 24.24 6.68 8.97
C GLN A 111 22.87 5.96 9.04
N GLN A 112 22.08 6.12 10.09
CA GLN A 112 20.73 5.55 10.19
C GLN A 112 19.74 6.24 9.25
N ILE A 113 19.82 7.57 9.08
CA ILE A 113 19.04 8.29 8.04
C ILE A 113 19.42 7.78 6.66
N ALA A 114 20.73 7.60 6.40
CA ALA A 114 21.20 7.07 5.15
C ALA A 114 20.76 5.61 4.92
N GLN A 115 20.74 4.77 5.95
CA GLN A 115 20.28 3.38 5.85
C GLN A 115 18.78 3.28 5.62
N GLU A 116 17.98 4.10 6.29
CA GLU A 116 16.52 4.14 6.11
C GLU A 116 16.17 4.69 4.73
N ALA A 117 16.83 5.77 4.29
CA ALA A 117 16.69 6.29 2.94
C ALA A 117 17.14 5.29 1.85
N ASP A 118 18.20 4.52 2.10
CA ASP A 118 18.68 3.47 1.17
C ASP A 118 17.73 2.26 1.14
N ALA A 119 17.12 1.90 2.27
CA ALA A 119 16.09 0.85 2.34
C ALA A 119 14.83 1.25 1.57
N ASP A 120 14.36 2.50 1.76
CA ASP A 120 13.24 3.07 1.02
C ASP A 120 13.56 3.21 -0.47
N TYR A 121 14.78 3.64 -0.81
CA TYR A 121 15.23 3.71 -2.19
C TYR A 121 15.21 2.33 -2.86
N LYS A 122 15.72 1.28 -2.19
CA LYS A 122 15.71 -0.09 -2.71
C LYS A 122 14.30 -0.64 -2.87
N ARG A 123 13.39 -0.34 -1.94
CA ARG A 123 11.98 -0.73 -2.02
C ARG A 123 11.26 -0.05 -3.18
N ASN A 124 11.46 1.26 -3.34
CA ASN A 124 10.88 2.04 -4.43
C ASN A 124 11.47 1.64 -5.79
N ARG A 125 12.77 1.35 -5.85
CA ARG A 125 13.46 0.87 -7.05
C ARG A 125 12.98 -0.51 -7.47
N ALA A 126 12.76 -1.42 -6.52
CA ALA A 126 12.21 -2.75 -6.80
C ALA A 126 10.77 -2.65 -7.35
N ALA A 127 9.97 -1.69 -6.86
CA ALA A 127 8.62 -1.42 -7.36
C ALA A 127 8.62 -0.73 -8.74
N GLU A 128 9.56 0.19 -9.02
CA GLU A 128 9.76 0.74 -10.39
C GLU A 128 10.08 -0.37 -11.40
N LEU A 129 10.95 -1.32 -11.04
CA LEU A 129 11.34 -2.43 -11.92
C LEU A 129 10.20 -3.42 -12.19
N ARG A 130 9.23 -3.53 -11.26
CA ARG A 130 7.99 -4.30 -11.46
C ARG A 130 6.93 -3.53 -12.26
N GLY A 131 7.19 -2.27 -12.62
CA GLY A 131 6.23 -1.41 -13.32
C GLY A 131 5.11 -0.87 -12.42
N GLU A 132 5.23 -1.00 -11.10
CA GLU A 132 4.23 -0.55 -10.13
C GLU A 132 4.34 0.96 -9.85
N LEU A 133 5.51 1.57 -10.10
CA LEU A 133 5.77 2.99 -9.89
C LEU A 133 6.30 3.64 -11.17
N ALA A 134 5.65 4.74 -11.59
CA ALA A 134 6.12 5.58 -12.69
C ALA A 134 6.54 6.96 -12.16
N ARG A 135 7.56 7.56 -12.78
CA ARG A 135 8.00 8.91 -12.43
C ARG A 135 6.88 9.91 -12.67
N VAL A 136 6.55 10.68 -11.64
CA VAL A 136 5.48 11.69 -11.68
C VAL A 136 5.70 12.71 -12.80
N SER A 137 6.94 13.15 -13.03
CA SER A 137 7.26 14.06 -14.13
C SER A 137 6.90 13.46 -15.48
N ARG A 138 7.27 12.20 -15.72
CA ARG A 138 6.96 11.50 -16.97
C ARG A 138 5.46 11.31 -17.18
N VAL A 139 4.70 11.02 -16.13
CA VAL A 139 3.24 10.88 -16.21
C VAL A 139 2.59 12.23 -16.49
N ARG A 140 3.08 13.30 -15.87
CA ARG A 140 2.63 14.67 -16.13
C ARG A 140 2.88 15.05 -17.59
N ASP A 141 4.10 14.88 -18.08
CA ASP A 141 4.48 15.25 -19.45
C ASP A 141 3.64 14.47 -20.47
N LEU A 142 3.45 13.16 -20.25
CA LEU A 142 2.60 12.32 -21.09
C LEU A 142 1.14 12.82 -21.14
N ILE A 143 0.56 13.14 -19.97
CA ILE A 143 -0.83 13.64 -19.92
C ILE A 143 -0.94 15.01 -20.61
N GLU A 144 0.05 15.88 -20.44
CA GLU A 144 0.08 17.18 -21.11
C GLU A 144 0.17 17.04 -22.64
N GLU A 145 1.10 16.21 -23.12
CA GLU A 145 1.24 15.90 -24.56
C GLU A 145 -0.05 15.32 -25.15
N MET A 146 -0.65 14.34 -24.46
CA MET A 146 -1.93 13.75 -24.89
C MET A 146 -3.06 14.78 -24.98
N LEU A 147 -3.15 15.71 -24.02
CA LEU A 147 -4.17 16.76 -24.03
C LEU A 147 -3.94 17.81 -25.12
N ILE A 148 -2.68 18.15 -25.40
CA ILE A 148 -2.31 19.03 -26.50
C ILE A 148 -2.68 18.39 -27.84
N GLU A 149 -2.31 17.12 -28.04
CA GLU A 149 -2.63 16.38 -29.26
C GLU A 149 -4.15 16.25 -29.44
N PHE A 150 -4.88 15.87 -28.39
CA PHE A 150 -6.34 15.79 -28.42
C PHE A 150 -6.99 17.12 -28.83
N ARG A 151 -6.56 18.25 -28.24
CA ARG A 151 -7.08 19.57 -28.60
C ARG A 151 -6.77 19.91 -30.06
N SER A 152 -5.54 19.65 -30.50
CA SER A 152 -5.11 19.88 -31.87
C SER A 152 -6.00 19.12 -32.85
N GLN A 153 -6.16 17.81 -32.64
CA GLN A 153 -6.95 16.92 -33.48
C GLN A 153 -8.42 17.36 -33.56
N ILE A 154 -9.07 17.69 -32.43
CA ILE A 154 -10.47 18.13 -32.44
C ILE A 154 -10.65 19.48 -33.15
N THR A 155 -9.67 20.38 -33.05
CA THR A 155 -9.71 21.69 -33.71
C THR A 155 -9.56 21.53 -35.22
N THR A 156 -8.65 20.68 -35.67
CA THR A 156 -8.39 20.46 -37.11
C THR A 156 -9.32 19.44 -37.76
N LEU A 157 -10.11 18.70 -36.97
CA LEU A 157 -11.00 17.63 -37.46
C LEU A 157 -12.06 18.18 -38.43
N VAL A 158 -12.53 19.40 -38.21
CA VAL A 158 -13.55 20.03 -39.04
C VAL A 158 -12.98 20.33 -40.43
N ASP A 159 -11.79 20.95 -40.48
CA ASP A 159 -11.08 21.24 -41.72
C ASP A 159 -10.73 19.96 -42.49
N PHE A 160 -10.27 18.93 -41.77
CA PHE A 160 -10.03 17.61 -42.34
C PHE A 160 -11.30 17.02 -42.95
N ALA A 161 -12.43 17.11 -42.24
CA ALA A 161 -13.68 16.56 -42.71
C ALA A 161 -14.27 17.34 -43.90
N GLU A 162 -14.08 18.65 -43.95
CA GLU A 162 -14.42 19.49 -45.10
C GLU A 162 -13.63 19.06 -46.35
N MET A 163 -12.30 18.88 -46.21
CA MET A 163 -11.42 18.48 -47.31
C MET A 163 -11.68 17.04 -47.79
N GLU A 164 -11.83 16.09 -46.87
CA GLU A 164 -11.87 14.65 -47.20
C GLU A 164 -13.27 14.16 -47.55
N PHE A 165 -14.31 14.72 -46.91
CA PHE A 165 -15.70 14.29 -47.10
C PHE A 165 -16.55 15.30 -47.89
N SER A 166 -15.98 16.44 -48.31
CA SER A 166 -16.68 17.48 -49.08
C SER A 166 -17.96 17.94 -48.39
N LEU A 167 -17.87 18.27 -47.11
CA LEU A 167 -19.01 18.73 -46.32
C LEU A 167 -19.56 20.05 -46.85
N GLU A 168 -20.89 20.16 -46.86
CA GLU A 168 -21.56 21.42 -47.19
C GLU A 168 -21.36 22.46 -46.06
N PRO A 169 -21.40 23.77 -46.35
CA PRO A 169 -21.14 24.81 -45.36
C PRO A 169 -22.02 24.72 -44.10
N ASP A 170 -23.27 24.30 -44.22
CA ASP A 170 -24.19 24.11 -43.10
C ASP A 170 -23.83 22.88 -42.23
N GLN A 171 -23.20 21.87 -42.83
CA GLN A 171 -22.69 20.67 -42.15
C GLN A 171 -21.40 20.97 -41.41
N VAL A 172 -20.51 21.77 -42.01
CA VAL A 172 -19.28 22.27 -41.39
C VAL A 172 -19.62 23.07 -40.12
N GLU A 173 -20.59 23.98 -40.17
CA GLU A 173 -21.01 24.76 -39.00
C GLU A 173 -21.55 23.89 -37.85
N LYS A 174 -22.33 22.84 -38.18
CA LYS A 174 -22.84 21.87 -37.20
C LYS A 174 -21.72 21.05 -36.58
N MET A 175 -20.76 20.61 -37.39
CA MET A 175 -19.58 19.86 -36.95
C MET A 175 -18.71 20.72 -36.03
N GLN A 176 -18.45 21.98 -36.39
CA GLN A 176 -17.68 22.92 -35.59
C GLN A 176 -18.31 23.16 -34.22
N LYS A 177 -19.61 23.47 -34.18
CA LYS A 177 -20.37 23.60 -32.92
C LYS A 177 -20.26 22.36 -32.03
N ARG A 178 -20.25 21.16 -32.63
CA ARG A 178 -20.09 19.91 -31.89
C ARG A 178 -18.67 19.75 -31.32
N CYS A 179 -17.64 20.00 -32.13
CA CYS A 179 -16.23 19.94 -31.70
C CYS A 179 -15.95 20.94 -30.56
N ASP A 180 -16.43 22.18 -30.69
CA ASP A 180 -16.30 23.21 -29.65
C ASP A 180 -17.00 22.80 -28.35
N SER A 181 -18.21 22.24 -28.47
CA SER A 181 -18.96 21.74 -27.30
C SER A 181 -18.22 20.62 -26.58
N VAL A 182 -17.53 19.73 -27.30
CA VAL A 182 -16.71 18.67 -26.71
C VAL A 182 -15.54 19.25 -25.91
N LEU A 183 -14.85 20.27 -26.43
CA LEU A 183 -13.75 20.93 -25.70
C LEU A 183 -14.25 21.62 -24.43
N VAL A 184 -15.38 22.32 -24.50
CA VAL A 184 -16.00 22.98 -23.33
C VAL A 184 -16.44 21.95 -22.29
N SER A 185 -17.10 20.87 -22.71
CA SER A 185 -17.54 19.78 -21.81
C SER A 185 -16.35 19.08 -21.15
N THR A 186 -15.30 18.80 -21.92
CA THR A 186 -14.06 18.19 -21.41
C THR A 186 -13.41 19.07 -20.35
N ARG A 187 -13.28 20.37 -20.60
CA ARG A 187 -12.78 21.34 -19.60
C ARG A 187 -13.63 21.34 -18.33
N HIS A 188 -14.95 21.34 -18.46
CA HIS A 188 -15.85 21.32 -17.30
C HIS A 188 -15.70 20.03 -16.48
N ASN A 189 -15.55 18.88 -17.15
CA ASN A 189 -15.29 17.60 -16.48
C ASN A 189 -13.96 17.59 -15.73
N PHE A 190 -12.89 18.14 -16.33
CA PHE A 190 -11.60 18.29 -15.67
C PHE A 190 -11.69 19.19 -14.44
N GLN A 191 -12.39 20.33 -14.52
CA GLN A 191 -12.60 21.23 -13.38
C GLN A 191 -13.42 20.59 -12.26
N ARG A 192 -14.38 19.72 -12.60
CA ARG A 192 -15.17 18.99 -11.60
C ARG A 192 -14.36 17.89 -10.92
N ALA A 193 -13.54 17.16 -11.68
CA ALA A 193 -12.67 16.11 -11.15
C ALA A 193 -11.49 16.68 -10.34
N PHE A 194 -10.98 17.83 -10.77
CA PHE A 194 -9.85 18.53 -10.16
C PHE A 194 -10.23 20.01 -9.93
N PRO A 195 -11.05 20.29 -8.89
CA PRO A 195 -11.43 21.66 -8.57
C PRO A 195 -10.19 22.49 -8.30
N VAL A 196 -10.04 23.59 -9.04
CA VAL A 196 -8.97 24.56 -8.84
C VAL A 196 -9.14 25.12 -7.43
N GLY A 197 -8.30 24.67 -6.50
CA GLY A 197 -8.40 24.98 -5.07
C GLY A 197 -8.27 23.76 -4.15
N ALA A 198 -8.47 22.53 -4.64
CA ALA A 198 -8.13 21.34 -3.87
C ALA A 198 -6.65 21.01 -4.08
N VAL A 199 -5.78 21.73 -3.37
CA VAL A 199 -4.52 21.13 -2.93
C VAL A 199 -4.95 20.00 -2.00
N SER A 200 -5.17 18.80 -2.55
CA SER A 200 -5.18 17.61 -1.72
C SER A 200 -3.76 17.53 -1.19
N GLN A 201 -3.57 17.96 0.05
CA GLN A 201 -2.33 17.67 0.75
C GLN A 201 -2.19 16.15 0.68
N ILE A 202 -1.22 15.69 -0.12
CA ILE A 202 -0.65 14.38 0.10
C ILE A 202 -0.22 14.45 1.55
N SER A 203 -0.89 13.70 2.42
CA SER A 203 -0.74 13.80 3.87
C SER A 203 0.71 13.53 4.24
N SER A 204 1.54 14.58 4.26
CA SER A 204 2.70 14.64 5.13
C SER A 204 2.15 14.69 6.54
N GLY A 205 2.59 13.74 7.36
CA GLY A 205 2.05 13.47 8.68
C GLY A 205 1.75 14.72 9.51
N SER A 206 0.56 14.69 10.11
CA SER A 206 0.19 15.30 11.39
C SER A 206 1.27 16.17 12.06
N ALA A 207 1.22 17.47 11.80
CA ALA A 207 1.66 18.49 12.75
C ALA A 207 0.40 19.19 13.28
N ARG A 208 -0.22 18.57 14.28
CA ARG A 208 -1.10 19.28 15.22
C ARG A 208 -0.21 19.70 16.37
N GLU A 209 -0.07 21.01 16.57
CA GLU A 209 -0.36 21.70 17.84
C GLU A 209 0.06 23.17 17.75
N ALA A 210 -0.86 24.05 18.14
CA ALA A 210 -0.67 25.08 19.17
C ALA A 210 -0.40 26.44 18.49
N ASP A 211 -0.90 27.58 18.92
CA ASP A 211 -1.69 27.97 20.09
C ASP A 211 -2.27 29.37 19.75
N GLU A 212 -3.34 29.78 20.41
CA GLU A 212 -3.48 31.21 20.75
C GLU A 212 -4.37 31.34 21.99
N ALA A 213 -3.70 31.34 23.14
CA ALA A 213 -3.98 32.20 24.28
C ALA A 213 -2.67 32.90 24.68
#